data_AF-A0AAN9SX44-F1
#
_entry.id   AF-A0AAN9SX44-F1
#
_cell.length_a   1.000
_cell.length_b   1.000
_cell.length_c   1.000
_cell.angle_alpha   90.00
_cell.angle_beta   90.00
_cell.angle_gamma   90.00
#
_symmetry.space_group_name_H-M   'P 1'
#
loop_
_entity.id
_entity.type
_entity.pdbx_description
1 polymer ?
#
loop_
_entity_poly.entity_id
_entity_poly.type
_entity_poly.pdbx_seq_one_letter_code
_entity_poly.pdbx_strand_id
1 'polypeptide(L)'
;MIPAPRKMSPLDRNLVKRAVKLALDDLKANHSQDFLSSRALQIRSYAPDLAKTISGLILSSSDLDFQGECLSLLGLQSQEVGSESLENCIKERIVSVIAMNDTKPHNSQQMGPFLFEELEDPVQDLEFQENDFSPLDLDF
;
A
#
# COMPACT_ATOMS: atom_id res chain seq x y z
N MET A 1 -11.69 -20.66 -37.48
CA MET A 1 -10.36 -20.10 -37.82
C MET A 1 -9.95 -19.15 -36.71
N ILE A 2 -9.00 -19.51 -35.86
CA ILE A 2 -8.42 -18.58 -34.88
C ILE A 2 -7.29 -17.83 -35.62
N PRO A 3 -7.25 -16.49 -35.61
CA PRO A 3 -6.21 -15.75 -36.30
C PRO A 3 -4.85 -16.10 -35.70
N ALA A 4 -3.85 -16.38 -36.54
CA ALA A 4 -2.49 -16.63 -36.07
C ALA A 4 -1.97 -15.39 -35.31
N PRO A 5 -1.21 -15.58 -34.21
CA PRO A 5 -0.64 -14.48 -33.46
C PRO A 5 0.26 -13.64 -34.38
N ARG A 6 -0.05 -12.35 -34.48
CA ARG A 6 0.75 -11.40 -35.28
C ARG A 6 2.15 -11.34 -34.67
N LYS A 7 3.18 -11.62 -35.47
CA LYS A 7 4.58 -11.43 -35.07
C LYS A 7 4.81 -9.92 -34.88
N MET A 8 4.89 -9.46 -33.64
CA MET A 8 5.25 -8.09 -33.31
C MET A 8 6.77 -7.93 -33.40
N SER A 9 7.23 -6.77 -33.88
CA SER A 9 8.65 -6.45 -33.85
C SER A 9 9.13 -6.34 -32.39
N PRO A 10 10.42 -6.57 -32.10
CA PRO A 10 10.97 -6.37 -30.75
C PRO A 10 10.71 -4.96 -30.21
N LEU A 11 10.74 -3.93 -31.07
CA LEU A 11 10.43 -2.55 -30.72
C LEU A 11 8.96 -2.39 -30.31
N ASP A 12 8.02 -2.91 -31.10
CA ASP A 12 6.59 -2.86 -30.78
C ASP A 12 6.30 -3.60 -29.47
N ARG A 13 6.98 -4.73 -29.22
CA ARG A 13 6.86 -5.49 -27.96
C ARG A 13 7.32 -4.65 -26.78
N ASN A 14 8.43 -3.92 -26.90
CA ASN A 14 8.95 -3.06 -25.83
C ASN A 14 8.05 -1.84 -25.58
N LEU A 15 7.48 -1.25 -26.64
CA LEU A 15 6.50 -0.17 -26.52
C LEU A 15 5.24 -0.63 -25.79
N VAL A 16 4.71 -1.80 -26.16
CA VAL A 16 3.55 -2.38 -25.45
C VAL A 16 3.87 -2.67 -24.00
N LYS A 17 5.03 -3.28 -23.70
CA LYS A 17 5.46 -3.51 -22.30
C LYS A 17 5.51 -2.21 -21.50
N ARG A 18 6.07 -1.14 -22.08
CA ARG A 18 6.15 0.17 -21.42
C ARG A 18 4.77 0.79 -21.19
N ALA A 19 3.89 0.72 -22.18
CA ALA A 19 2.51 1.20 -22.04
C ALA A 19 1.75 0.44 -20.95
N VAL A 20 1.89 -0.90 -20.92
CA VAL A 20 1.30 -1.75 -19.87
C VAL A 20 1.87 -1.41 -18.49
N LYS A 21 3.19 -1.24 -18.38
CA LYS A 21 3.82 -0.85 -17.11
C LYS A 21 3.28 0.48 -16.61
N LEU A 22 3.25 1.51 -17.46
CA LEU A 22 2.72 2.83 -17.10
C LEU A 22 1.25 2.77 -16.67
N ALA A 23 0.42 2.00 -17.38
CA ALA A 23 -0.98 1.80 -17.00
C ALA A 23 -1.13 1.08 -15.65
N LEU A 24 -0.27 0.09 -15.37
CA LEU A 24 -0.27 -0.63 -14.10
C LEU A 24 0.22 0.26 -12.94
N ASP A 25 1.25 1.07 -13.18
CA ASP A 25 1.78 2.00 -12.20
C ASP A 25 0.74 3.08 -11.86
N ASP A 26 0.04 3.62 -12.87
CA ASP A 26 -1.07 4.57 -12.68
C ASP A 26 -2.25 3.94 -11.92
N LEU A 27 -2.64 2.71 -12.28
CA LEU A 27 -3.68 1.97 -11.56
C LEU A 27 -3.33 1.79 -10.09
N LYS A 28 -2.09 1.39 -9.78
CA LYS A 28 -1.60 1.22 -8.41
C LYS A 28 -1.58 2.53 -7.63
N ALA A 29 -1.20 3.64 -8.27
CA ALA A 29 -1.18 4.95 -7.64
C ALA A 29 -2.60 5.43 -7.28
N ASN A 30 -3.57 5.22 -8.18
CA ASN A 30 -4.95 5.67 -8.01
C ASN A 30 -5.78 4.74 -7.10
N HIS A 31 -5.38 3.48 -6.97
CA HIS A 31 -6.06 2.45 -6.18
C HIS A 31 -5.16 1.83 -5.12
N SER A 32 -4.32 2.64 -4.48
CA SER A 32 -3.30 2.18 -3.51
C SER A 32 -3.84 1.30 -2.39
N GLN A 33 -5.09 1.52 -1.96
CA GLN A 33 -5.74 0.71 -0.93
C GLN A 33 -6.09 -0.71 -1.38
N ASP A 34 -6.19 -0.96 -2.69
CA ASP A 34 -6.48 -2.26 -3.29
C ASP A 34 -5.20 -3.08 -3.53
N PHE A 35 -4.03 -2.44 -3.53
CA PHE A 35 -2.73 -3.06 -3.79
C PHE A 35 -1.83 -3.11 -2.55
N LEU A 36 -2.43 -3.21 -1.35
CA LEU A 36 -1.67 -3.35 -0.12
C LEU A 36 -0.95 -4.70 -0.04
N SER A 37 0.25 -4.69 0.53
CA SER A 37 0.98 -5.91 0.87
C SER A 37 0.20 -6.77 1.88
N SER A 38 0.50 -8.07 1.93
CA SER A 38 -0.06 -9.01 2.92
C SER A 38 0.13 -8.48 4.35
N ARG A 39 1.33 -7.95 4.63
CA ARG A 39 1.66 -7.34 5.91
C ARG A 39 0.81 -6.10 6.21
N ALA A 40 0.63 -5.20 5.25
CA ALA A 40 -0.22 -4.04 5.43
C ALA A 40 -1.69 -4.42 5.68
N LEU A 41 -2.19 -5.46 5.02
CA LEU A 41 -3.53 -6.01 5.27
C LEU A 41 -3.65 -6.59 6.69
N GLN A 42 -2.64 -7.32 7.16
CA GLN A 42 -2.60 -7.86 8.53
C GLN A 42 -2.56 -6.75 9.58
N ILE A 43 -1.76 -5.70 9.38
CA ILE A 43 -1.73 -4.56 10.31
C ILE A 43 -3.07 -3.81 10.28
N ARG A 44 -3.66 -3.65 9.09
CA ARG A 44 -4.96 -2.99 8.89
C ARG A 44 -6.09 -3.71 9.63
N SER A 45 -6.04 -5.02 9.80
CA SER A 45 -7.10 -5.76 10.50
C SER A 45 -7.25 -5.38 11.97
N TYR A 46 -6.20 -4.83 12.60
CA TYR A 46 -6.25 -4.35 13.98
C TYR A 46 -6.79 -2.92 14.13
N ALA A 47 -6.94 -2.18 13.02
CA ALA A 47 -7.37 -0.78 13.06
C ALA A 47 -8.74 -0.56 13.75
N PRO A 48 -9.77 -1.41 13.58
CA PRO A 48 -11.05 -1.24 14.27
C PRO A 48 -10.93 -1.34 15.79
N ASP A 49 -10.24 -2.36 16.30
CA ASP A 49 -10.08 -2.58 17.74
C ASP A 49 -9.24 -1.48 18.39
N LEU A 50 -8.19 -1.04 17.69
CA LEU A 50 -7.35 0.06 18.13
C LEU A 50 -8.14 1.38 18.16
N ALA A 51 -8.95 1.66 17.14
CA ALA A 51 -9.79 2.85 17.09
C ALA A 51 -10.83 2.86 18.22
N LYS A 52 -11.44 1.71 18.51
CA LYS A 52 -12.36 1.55 19.65
C LYS A 52 -11.67 1.78 21.00
N THR A 53 -10.44 1.29 21.14
CA THR A 53 -9.67 1.48 22.38
C THR A 53 -9.28 2.95 22.58
N ILE A 54 -8.79 3.61 21.53
CA ILE A 54 -8.37 5.03 21.60
C ILE A 54 -9.56 5.96 21.83
N SER A 55 -10.67 5.75 21.11
CA SER A 55 -11.89 6.53 21.32
C SER A 55 -12.42 6.36 22.75
N GLY A 56 -12.45 5.12 23.27
CA GLY A 56 -12.80 4.85 24.66
C GLY A 56 -11.88 5.57 25.64
N LEU A 57 -10.57 5.58 25.39
CA LEU A 57 -9.60 6.32 26.21
C LEU A 57 -9.92 7.82 26.22
N ILE A 58 -10.15 8.42 25.04
CA ILE A 58 -10.49 9.84 24.89
C ILE A 58 -11.77 10.17 25.67
N LEU A 59 -12.85 9.44 25.41
CA LEU A 59 -14.18 9.70 25.98
C LEU A 59 -14.26 9.40 27.48
N SER A 60 -13.41 8.49 27.98
CA SER A 60 -13.34 8.16 29.41
C SER A 60 -12.51 9.15 30.23
N SER A 61 -11.73 10.02 29.58
CA SER A 61 -10.90 10.99 30.28
C SER A 61 -11.75 12.02 31.01
N SER A 62 -11.40 12.36 32.24
CA SER A 62 -12.01 13.50 32.96
C SER A 62 -11.42 14.85 32.56
N ASP A 63 -10.34 14.85 31.78
CA ASP A 63 -9.65 16.05 31.31
C ASP A 63 -10.31 16.54 30.01
N LEU A 64 -11.04 17.66 30.12
CA LEU A 64 -11.76 18.28 29.01
C LEU A 64 -10.83 18.94 27.99
N ASP A 65 -9.65 19.41 28.43
CA ASP A 65 -8.66 19.99 27.53
C ASP A 65 -8.07 18.87 26.66
N PHE A 66 -7.73 17.73 27.26
CA PHE A 66 -7.31 16.54 26.52
C PHE A 66 -8.36 16.05 25.51
N GLN A 67 -9.63 15.97 25.91
CA GLN A 67 -10.72 15.60 24.99
C GLN A 67 -10.80 16.59 23.82
N GLY A 68 -10.79 17.89 24.12
CA GLY A 68 -10.85 18.96 23.12
C GLY A 68 -9.68 18.93 22.14
N GLU A 69 -8.45 18.74 22.64
CA GLU A 69 -7.25 18.61 21.81
C GLU A 69 -7.31 17.38 20.90
N CYS A 70 -7.77 16.24 21.41
CA CYS A 70 -7.92 15.02 20.61
C CYS A 70 -8.96 15.18 19.50
N LEU A 71 -10.12 15.77 19.81
CA LEU A 71 -11.15 16.05 18.81
C LEU A 71 -10.64 17.03 17.75
N SER A 72 -9.94 18.09 18.18
CA SER A 72 -9.32 19.07 17.29
C SER A 72 -8.28 18.44 16.35
N LEU A 73 -7.41 17.56 16.88
CA LEU A 73 -6.41 16.82 16.08
C LEU A 73 -7.06 15.92 15.02
N LEU A 74 -8.22 15.37 15.34
CA LEU A 74 -9.03 14.54 14.44
C LEU A 74 -9.92 15.37 13.50
N GLY A 75 -9.93 16.70 13.64
CA GLY A 75 -10.76 17.60 12.83
C GLY A 75 -12.25 17.55 13.17
N LEU A 76 -12.59 17.04 14.35
CA LEU A 76 -13.95 16.89 14.85
C LEU A 76 -14.32 18.11 15.71
N GLN A 77 -15.55 18.61 15.54
CA GLN A 77 -16.07 19.71 16.35
C GLN A 77 -16.45 19.18 17.74
N SER A 78 -16.15 19.93 18.80
CA SER A 78 -16.41 19.50 20.19
C SER A 78 -17.90 19.31 20.53
N GLN A 79 -18.79 19.80 19.68
CA GLN A 79 -20.23 19.72 19.87
C GLN A 79 -20.78 18.49 19.14
N GLU A 80 -21.00 17.41 19.90
CA GLU A 80 -21.81 16.25 19.52
C GLU A 80 -21.15 15.22 18.57
N VAL A 81 -19.91 14.85 18.88
CA VAL A 81 -19.25 13.69 18.26
C VAL A 81 -19.70 12.44 19.02
N GLY A 82 -20.64 11.68 18.45
CA GLY A 82 -20.97 10.36 18.97
C GLY A 82 -19.76 9.43 18.93
N SER A 83 -19.66 8.48 19.88
CA SER A 83 -18.54 7.50 19.97
C SER A 83 -18.21 6.87 18.62
N GLU A 84 -19.24 6.52 17.85
CA GLU A 84 -19.10 5.91 16.52
C GLU A 84 -18.40 6.83 15.50
N SER A 85 -18.67 8.14 15.53
CA SER A 85 -18.03 9.09 14.63
C SER A 85 -16.55 9.30 14.94
N LEU A 86 -16.19 9.27 16.23
CA LEU A 86 -14.81 9.33 16.70
C LEU A 86 -14.04 8.07 16.32
N GLU A 87 -14.61 6.90 16.61
CA GLU A 87 -14.06 5.58 16.26
C GLU A 87 -13.77 5.49 14.76
N ASN A 88 -14.75 5.87 13.93
CA ASN A 88 -14.59 5.85 12.49
C ASN A 88 -13.49 6.80 12.01
N CYS A 89 -13.41 8.02 12.55
CA CYS A 89 -12.36 8.97 12.20
C CYS A 89 -10.95 8.42 12.50
N ILE A 90 -10.76 7.86 13.70
CA ILE A 90 -9.48 7.26 14.11
C ILE A 90 -9.13 6.07 13.21
N LYS A 91 -10.11 5.20 12.93
CA LYS A 91 -9.94 4.03 12.05
C LYS A 91 -9.49 4.46 10.64
N GLU A 92 -10.19 5.40 10.02
CA GLU A 92 -9.84 5.89 8.68
C GLU A 92 -8.43 6.52 8.67
N ARG A 93 -8.06 7.24 9.73
CA ARG A 93 -6.71 7.82 9.84
C ARG A 93 -5.63 6.73 9.90
N ILE A 94 -5.84 5.68 10.68
CA ILE A 94 -4.92 4.53 10.77
C ILE A 94 -4.81 3.83 9.42
N VAL A 95 -5.94 3.51 8.79
CA VAL A 95 -5.99 2.83 7.48
C VAL A 95 -5.24 3.64 6.41
N SER A 96 -5.47 4.96 6.37
CA SER A 96 -4.79 5.86 5.44
C SER A 96 -3.27 5.85 5.64
N VAL A 97 -2.79 5.90 6.89
CA VAL A 97 -1.35 5.92 7.18
C VAL A 97 -0.69 4.59 6.80
N ILE A 98 -1.35 3.46 7.03
CA ILE A 98 -0.86 2.13 6.61
C ILE A 98 -0.67 2.11 5.09
N ALA A 99 -1.69 2.55 4.33
CA ALA A 99 -1.61 2.56 2.87
C ALA A 99 -0.50 3.49 2.34
N MET A 100 -0.35 4.68 2.93
CA MET A 100 0.72 5.61 2.55
C MET A 100 2.12 5.08 2.86
N ASN A 101 2.28 4.31 3.93
CA ASN A 101 3.58 3.73 4.30
C ASN A 101 3.93 2.50 3.47
N ASP A 102 2.94 1.69 3.11
CA ASP A 102 3.14 0.48 2.29
C ASP A 102 3.51 0.82 0.84
N THR A 103 2.95 1.91 0.31
CA THR A 103 3.20 2.36 -1.07
C THR A 103 4.43 3.27 -1.21
N LYS A 104 5.07 3.66 -0.10
CA LYS A 104 6.22 4.55 -0.13
C LYS A 104 7.43 3.80 -0.70
N PRO A 105 8.09 4.31 -1.76
CA PRO A 105 9.27 3.64 -2.30
C PRO A 105 10.31 3.54 -1.18
N HIS A 106 10.82 2.32 -0.94
CA HIS A 106 11.85 1.99 0.05
C HIS A 106 13.20 2.62 -0.33
N ASN A 107 13.24 3.95 -0.39
CA ASN A 107 14.48 4.68 -0.58
C ASN A 107 15.16 4.73 0.80
N SER A 108 16.11 3.82 1.01
CA SER A 108 17.23 3.98 1.94
C SER A 108 16.95 4.13 3.45
N GLN A 109 16.05 3.34 4.04
CA GLN A 109 16.06 3.18 5.50
C GLN A 109 16.16 1.71 5.87
N GLN A 110 17.27 1.36 6.53
CA GLN A 110 17.44 0.09 7.22
C GLN A 110 16.27 -0.08 8.19
N MET A 111 15.22 -0.76 7.75
CA MET A 111 14.15 -1.19 8.63
C MET A 111 14.76 -2.27 9.54
N GLY A 112 14.79 -1.98 10.84
CA GLY A 112 15.13 -2.98 11.85
C GLY A 112 14.15 -4.16 11.77
N PRO A 113 14.54 -5.34 12.28
CA PRO A 113 13.74 -6.56 12.16
C PRO A 113 12.33 -6.29 12.68
N PHE A 114 11.32 -6.62 11.88
CA PHE A 114 9.94 -6.34 12.25
C PHE A 114 9.48 -7.30 13.36
N LEU A 115 8.69 -6.78 14.29
CA LEU A 115 8.15 -7.51 15.45
C LEU A 115 7.31 -8.75 15.10
N PHE A 116 6.90 -8.93 13.84
CA PHE A 116 6.00 -10.00 13.38
C PHE A 116 6.46 -10.62 12.06
N GLU A 117 7.76 -10.69 11.82
CA GLU A 117 8.28 -11.34 10.62
C GLU A 117 8.35 -12.86 10.85
N GLU A 118 7.29 -13.56 10.48
CA GLU A 118 7.40 -14.98 10.14
C GLU A 118 8.05 -15.04 8.75
N LEU A 119 9.14 -15.81 8.64
CA LEU A 119 10.04 -15.88 7.48
C LEU A 119 9.28 -16.26 6.19
N GLU A 120 8.70 -15.29 5.50
CA GLU A 120 8.31 -15.46 4.10
C GLU A 120 9.55 -15.30 3.23
N ASP A 121 9.88 -16.38 2.50
CA ASP A 121 10.99 -16.46 1.56
C ASP A 121 11.03 -15.21 0.67
N PRO A 122 12.20 -14.55 0.51
CA PRO A 122 12.31 -13.42 -0.38
C PRO A 122 12.06 -13.95 -1.79
N VAL A 123 10.88 -13.67 -2.33
CA VAL A 123 10.65 -13.74 -3.78
C VAL A 123 11.59 -12.71 -4.37
N GLN A 124 12.77 -13.19 -4.76
CA GLN A 124 13.77 -12.39 -5.44
C GLN A 124 13.05 -11.72 -6.60
N ASP A 125 13.02 -10.38 -6.57
CA ASP A 125 12.74 -9.59 -7.76
C ASP A 125 13.67 -10.13 -8.84
N LEU A 126 13.10 -10.93 -9.75
CA LEU A 126 13.75 -11.29 -10.99
C LEU A 126 13.83 -9.99 -11.77
N GLU A 127 14.88 -9.20 -11.48
CA GLU A 127 15.48 -8.33 -12.49
C GLU A 127 15.82 -9.27 -13.65
N PHE A 128 14.93 -9.31 -14.64
CA PHE A 128 15.16 -10.03 -15.88
C PHE A 128 16.36 -9.37 -16.54
N GLN A 129 17.53 -9.96 -16.28
CA GLN A 129 18.81 -9.61 -16.85
C GLN A 129 18.61 -9.40 -18.35
N GLU A 130 18.89 -8.19 -18.83
CA GLU A 130 19.02 -7.86 -20.25
C GLU A 130 20.20 -8.66 -20.82
N ASN A 131 20.00 -9.95 -21.06
CA ASN A 131 20.86 -10.68 -21.97
C ASN A 131 20.34 -10.40 -23.38
N ASP A 132 20.97 -9.41 -24.01
CA ASP A 132 21.09 -9.29 -25.45
C ASP A 132 21.48 -10.67 -26.02
N PHE A 133 20.51 -11.35 -26.63
CA PHE A 133 20.79 -12.47 -27.51
C PHE A 133 21.60 -11.93 -28.69
N SER A 134 22.91 -12.07 -28.62
CA SER A 134 23.81 -11.84 -29.75
C SER A 134 23.42 -12.82 -30.87
N PRO A 135 23.25 -12.35 -32.13
CA PRO A 135 22.99 -13.24 -33.25
C PRO A 135 24.30 -13.93 -33.65
N LEU A 136 24.55 -15.10 -33.08
CA LEU A 136 25.49 -16.07 -33.61
C LEU A 136 24.75 -17.40 -33.72
N ASP A 137 24.39 -17.72 -34.95
CA ASP A 137 24.49 -19.07 -35.54
C ASP A 137 24.04 -18.95 -37.01
N LEU A 138 24.91 -18.36 -37.84
CA LEU A 138 25.05 -18.78 -39.23
C LEU A 138 26.04 -19.95 -39.18
N ASP A 139 25.55 -21.18 -39.31
CA ASP A 139 26.19 -22.24 -40.08
C ASP A 139 25.27 -23.46 -40.20
N PHE A 140 24.84 -23.69 -41.44
CA PHE A 140 24.68 -24.95 -42.22
C PHE A 140 23.52 -24.85 -43.22
#